data_AF-A0A6A4WNC1-F1
#
_entry.id   AF-A0A6A4WNC1-F1
#
_cell.length_a   1.000
_cell.length_b   1.000
_cell.length_c   1.000
_cell.angle_alpha   90.00
_cell.angle_beta   90.00
_cell.angle_gamma   90.00
#
_symmetry.space_group_name_H-M   'P 1'
#
loop_
_entity.id
_entity.type
_entity.pdbx_description
1 polymer ?
#
loop_
_entity_poly.entity_id
_entity_poly.type
_entity_poly.pdbx_seq_one_letter_code
_entity_poly.pdbx_strand_id
1 'polypeptide(L)'
;MTKSGVTKSRDRRSDLPCDRAKDVDAITVGYPSMFELMWDLQGMAENNAAVNRTLRLNRDTMLAAAAIYQEMYGSVDEQSGEVSVPATFEVLHFIAWKPGASQPRPLERGSGTVSLKDLGSVIGGAS
;
A
#
# COMPACT_ATOMS: atom_id res chain seq x y z
N MET A 1 31.13 12.20 24.78
CA MET A 1 30.94 13.35 23.87
C MET A 1 31.32 12.90 22.46
N THR A 2 30.35 12.43 21.67
CA THR A 2 29.69 13.12 20.53
C THR A 2 30.60 13.23 19.29
N LYS A 3 30.25 12.83 18.07
CA LYS A 3 29.07 12.27 17.38
C LYS A 3 29.64 11.69 16.08
N SER A 4 29.33 10.46 15.67
CA SER A 4 29.57 10.03 14.28
C SER A 4 28.26 10.14 13.51
N GLY A 5 28.28 10.97 12.47
CA GLY A 5 27.11 11.44 11.75
C GLY A 5 26.51 10.38 10.85
N VAL A 6 25.23 10.10 11.07
CA VAL A 6 24.33 9.45 10.11
C VAL A 6 24.27 10.33 8.85
N THR A 7 24.77 9.82 7.72
CA THR A 7 24.57 10.45 6.41
C THR A 7 23.14 10.21 5.96
N LYS A 8 22.26 11.16 6.29
CA LYS A 8 20.91 11.27 5.74
C LYS A 8 21.04 11.55 4.24
N SER A 9 20.90 10.52 3.41
CA SER A 9 20.70 10.68 1.97
C SER A 9 19.45 11.57 1.79
N ARG A 10 19.68 12.79 1.33
CA ARG A 10 18.61 13.72 0.96
C ARG A 10 17.94 13.16 -0.29
N ASP A 11 16.89 12.38 -0.08
CA ASP A 11 15.91 12.14 -1.12
C ASP A 11 15.17 13.46 -1.37
N ARG A 12 15.55 14.18 -2.43
CA ARG A 12 14.93 15.43 -2.88
C ARG A 12 13.64 15.16 -3.68
N ARG A 13 12.83 14.18 -3.27
CA ARG A 13 11.53 13.83 -3.88
C ARG A 13 10.35 13.93 -2.91
N SER A 14 10.53 14.55 -1.74
CA SER A 14 9.47 14.65 -0.72
C SER A 14 8.71 15.98 -0.67
N ASP A 15 9.05 16.96 -1.51
CA ASP A 15 8.67 18.35 -1.27
C ASP A 15 7.58 18.88 -2.21
N LEU A 16 6.74 18.01 -2.79
CA LEU A 16 5.51 18.42 -3.47
C LEU A 16 4.30 18.00 -2.64
N PRO A 17 3.47 18.95 -2.15
CA PRO A 17 2.30 18.60 -1.33
C PRO A 17 1.10 18.07 -2.14
N CYS A 18 1.30 17.46 -3.31
CA CYS A 18 0.18 16.93 -4.12
C CYS A 18 0.46 15.64 -4.91
N ASP A 19 1.60 14.96 -4.72
CA ASP A 19 2.02 13.86 -5.61
C ASP A 19 1.81 12.44 -5.06
N ARG A 20 1.08 12.25 -3.95
CA ARG A 20 0.71 10.89 -3.52
C ARG A 20 -0.79 10.64 -3.44
N ALA A 21 -1.49 10.86 -4.55
CA ALA A 21 -2.78 10.21 -4.82
C ALA A 21 -2.56 8.72 -5.17
N LYS A 22 -1.91 7.99 -4.25
CA LYS A 22 -1.59 6.57 -4.39
C LYS A 22 -1.94 5.92 -3.05
N ASP A 23 -3.05 5.20 -3.01
CA ASP A 23 -3.51 4.45 -1.82
C ASP A 23 -2.66 3.17 -1.67
N VAL A 24 -1.37 3.33 -1.35
CA VAL A 24 -0.43 2.21 -1.15
C VAL A 24 -0.07 2.11 0.32
N ASP A 25 -0.44 1.00 0.95
CA ASP A 25 -0.10 0.70 2.33
C ASP A 25 1.03 -0.33 2.36
N ALA A 26 2.16 0.05 2.96
CA ALA A 26 3.31 -0.84 3.16
C ALA A 26 3.26 -1.42 4.57
N ILE A 27 3.28 -2.76 4.67
CA ILE A 27 3.23 -3.49 5.93
C ILE A 27 4.48 -4.38 6.02
N THR A 28 5.26 -4.22 7.07
CA THR A 28 6.40 -5.10 7.38
C THR A 28 5.99 -6.10 8.45
N VAL A 29 6.12 -7.39 8.15
CA VAL A 29 5.78 -8.51 9.04
C VAL A 29 7.04 -9.34 9.29
N GLY A 30 7.29 -9.68 10.55
CA GLY A 30 8.36 -10.60 10.94
C GLY A 30 7.87 -12.04 10.95
N TYR A 31 8.47 -12.90 10.14
CA TYR A 31 8.20 -14.33 10.12
C TYR A 31 9.26 -15.11 10.92
N PRO A 32 8.91 -16.21 11.59
CA PRO A 32 9.88 -17.01 12.36
C PRO A 32 10.87 -17.77 11.46
N SER A 33 10.45 -18.21 10.27
CA SER A 33 11.37 -18.79 9.29
C SER A 33 10.93 -18.55 7.84
N MET A 34 11.79 -18.92 6.88
CA MET A 34 11.48 -18.83 5.45
C MET A 34 10.28 -19.71 5.07
N PHE A 35 10.03 -20.81 5.78
CA PHE A 35 8.97 -21.75 5.42
C PHE A 35 7.57 -21.18 5.64
N GLU A 36 7.34 -20.49 6.76
CA GLU A 36 6.06 -19.83 7.05
C GLU A 36 5.81 -18.70 6.05
N LEU A 37 6.85 -17.91 5.75
CA LEU A 37 6.77 -16.88 4.71
C LEU A 37 6.34 -17.50 3.37
N MET A 38 7.01 -18.56 2.92
CA MET A 38 6.73 -19.15 1.62
C MET A 38 5.35 -19.82 1.56
N TRP A 39 4.85 -20.34 2.69
CA TRP A 39 3.51 -20.88 2.81
C TRP A 39 2.44 -19.80 2.62
N ASP A 40 2.63 -18.63 3.24
CA ASP A 40 1.73 -17.49 3.08
C ASP A 40 1.75 -16.95 1.63
N LEU A 41 2.94 -16.82 1.03
CA LEU A 41 3.08 -16.41 -0.38
C LEU A 41 2.36 -17.38 -1.34
N GLN A 42 2.40 -18.68 -1.04
CA GLN A 42 1.66 -19.68 -1.79
C GLN A 42 0.14 -19.48 -1.65
N GLY A 43 -0.35 -19.19 -0.44
CA GLY A 43 -1.74 -18.84 -0.18
C GLY A 43 -2.20 -17.56 -0.89
N MET A 44 -1.31 -16.58 -1.03
CA MET A 44 -1.53 -15.32 -1.75
C MET A 44 -1.41 -15.45 -3.28
N ALA A 45 -1.14 -16.66 -3.79
CA ALA A 45 -0.91 -16.94 -5.21
C ALA A 45 0.28 -16.17 -5.84
N GLU A 46 1.22 -15.69 -5.02
CA GLU A 46 2.43 -15.00 -5.50
C GLU A 46 3.38 -15.95 -6.24
N ASN A 47 3.20 -17.27 -6.07
CA ASN A 47 3.90 -18.27 -6.86
C ASN A 47 3.71 -18.09 -8.38
N ASN A 48 2.65 -17.42 -8.83
CA ASN A 48 2.33 -17.18 -10.24
C ASN A 48 2.98 -15.90 -10.81
N ALA A 49 3.55 -15.04 -9.96
CA ALA A 49 4.18 -13.81 -10.43
C ALA A 49 5.44 -14.06 -11.29
N ALA A 50 6.12 -15.19 -11.08
CA ALA A 50 7.33 -15.55 -11.81
C ALA A 50 7.03 -16.22 -13.17
N VAL A 51 7.27 -15.47 -14.26
CA VAL A 51 7.08 -15.95 -15.65
C VAL A 51 7.97 -17.17 -15.98
N ASN A 52 9.16 -17.25 -15.39
CA ASN A 52 10.16 -18.28 -15.69
C ASN A 52 10.35 -19.28 -14.54
N ARG A 53 9.25 -19.70 -13.90
CA ARG A 53 9.29 -20.60 -12.74
C ARG A 53 9.46 -22.07 -13.14
N THR A 54 10.27 -22.79 -12.36
CA THR A 54 10.30 -24.26 -12.43
C THR A 54 9.03 -24.83 -11.80
N LEU A 55 8.37 -25.78 -12.47
CA LEU A 55 7.11 -26.40 -12.00
C LEU A 55 7.26 -27.20 -10.70
N ARG A 56 8.49 -27.64 -10.37
CA ARG A 56 8.81 -28.43 -9.18
C ARG A 56 10.07 -27.88 -8.53
N LEU A 57 10.01 -27.62 -7.23
CA LEU A 57 11.17 -27.26 -6.41
C LEU A 57 11.69 -28.49 -5.68
N ASN A 58 13.00 -28.66 -5.63
CA ASN A 58 13.63 -29.73 -4.88
C ASN A 58 13.67 -29.36 -3.38
N ARG A 59 13.62 -30.37 -2.51
CA ARG A 59 13.70 -30.16 -1.06
C ARG A 59 15.03 -29.53 -0.66
N ASP A 60 16.12 -29.97 -1.28
CA ASP A 60 17.47 -29.46 -1.00
C ASP A 60 17.62 -27.99 -1.35
N THR A 61 16.99 -27.54 -2.45
CA THR A 61 16.97 -26.11 -2.80
C THR A 61 16.20 -25.26 -1.80
N MET A 62 15.11 -25.77 -1.23
CA MET A 62 14.39 -25.04 -0.17
C MET A 62 15.20 -24.97 1.12
N LEU A 63 15.92 -26.05 1.49
CA LEU A 63 16.79 -26.06 2.67
C LEU A 63 17.98 -25.10 2.50
N ALA A 64 18.61 -25.11 1.33
CA ALA A 64 19.71 -24.19 1.02
C ALA A 64 19.21 -22.73 1.03
N ALA A 65 18.04 -22.46 0.46
CA ALA A 65 17.45 -21.13 0.48
C ALA A 65 17.12 -20.67 1.91
N ALA A 66 16.61 -21.56 2.77
CA ALA A 66 16.32 -21.21 4.16
C ALA A 66 17.57 -20.74 4.91
N ALA A 67 18.71 -21.39 4.71
CA ALA A 67 19.99 -20.96 5.30
C ALA A 67 20.43 -19.58 4.79
N ILE A 68 20.28 -19.34 3.48
CA ILE A 68 20.63 -18.05 2.84
C ILE A 68 19.74 -16.92 3.37
N TYR A 69 18.42 -17.16 3.50
CA TYR A 69 17.49 -16.17 4.03
C TYR A 69 17.80 -15.79 5.48
N GLN A 70 18.17 -16.78 6.30
CA GLN A 70 18.59 -16.55 7.68
C GLN A 70 19.89 -15.74 7.76
N GLU A 71 20.86 -16.02 6.89
CA GLU A 71 22.13 -15.27 6.87
C GLU A 71 21.94 -13.82 6.43
N MET A 72 21.18 -13.59 5.35
CA MET A 72 21.05 -12.25 4.76
C MET A 72 20.07 -11.35 5.52
N TYR A 73 19.00 -11.92 6.06
CA TYR A 73 17.87 -11.16 6.61
C TYR A 73 17.51 -11.55 8.05
N GLY A 74 18.24 -12.45 8.69
CA GLY A 74 18.00 -12.84 10.08
C GLY A 74 18.15 -11.64 11.01
N SER A 75 17.01 -11.09 11.44
CA SER A 75 16.96 -10.06 12.47
C SER A 75 16.56 -10.69 13.79
N VAL A 76 17.38 -10.46 14.82
CA VAL A 76 17.02 -10.84 16.19
C VAL A 76 16.06 -9.77 16.71
N ASP A 77 14.84 -10.16 17.05
CA ASP A 77 13.93 -9.24 17.72
C ASP A 77 14.44 -9.00 19.15
N GLU A 78 14.67 -7.74 19.51
CA GLU A 78 15.30 -7.35 20.78
C GLU A 78 14.44 -7.74 22.00
N GLN A 79 13.14 -7.99 21.79
CA GLN A 79 12.16 -8.22 22.85
C GLN A 79 11.90 -9.70 23.14
N SER A 80 11.91 -10.56 22.12
CA SER A 80 11.71 -12.02 22.27
C SER A 80 13.01 -12.82 22.19
N GLY A 81 14.08 -12.23 21.63
CA GLY A 81 15.33 -12.94 21.33
C GLY A 81 15.22 -13.96 20.20
N GLU A 82 14.09 -13.99 19.48
CA GLU A 82 13.85 -14.91 18.38
C GLU A 82 14.43 -14.36 17.06
N VAL A 83 14.98 -15.27 16.24
CA VAL A 83 15.45 -14.93 14.89
C VAL A 83 14.23 -14.87 13.98
N SER A 84 14.00 -13.70 13.38
CA SER A 84 12.91 -13.48 12.44
C SER A 84 13.43 -13.04 11.08
N VAL A 85 12.66 -13.34 10.04
CA VAL A 85 12.88 -12.91 8.66
C VAL A 85 11.83 -11.83 8.33
N PRO A 86 12.22 -10.56 8.14
CA PRO A 86 11.29 -9.49 7.81
C PRO A 86 10.85 -9.57 6.34
N ALA A 87 9.54 -9.57 6.11
CA ALA A 87 8.93 -9.45 4.78
C ALA A 87 8.09 -8.17 4.71
N THR A 88 8.18 -7.44 3.61
CA THR A 88 7.40 -6.21 3.39
C THR A 88 6.42 -6.42 2.25
N PHE A 89 5.15 -6.17 2.52
CA PHE A 89 4.05 -6.27 1.56
C PHE A 89 3.53 -4.87 1.23
N GLU A 90 3.29 -4.63 -0.06
CA GLU A 90 2.67 -3.41 -0.55
C GLU A 90 1.24 -3.72 -1.00
N VAL A 91 0.25 -3.19 -0.28
CA VAL A 91 -1.17 -3.34 -0.62
C VAL A 91 -1.62 -2.13 -1.40
N LEU A 92 -2.03 -2.37 -2.65
CA LEU A 92 -2.54 -1.35 -3.57
C LEU A 92 -4.06 -1.30 -3.49
N HIS A 93 -4.60 -0.17 -3.03
CA HIS A 93 -6.04 0.05 -2.99
C HIS A 93 -6.47 0.91 -4.18
N PHE A 94 -7.62 0.56 -4.78
CA PHE A 94 -8.23 1.35 -5.85
C PHE A 94 -9.71 1.54 -5.55
N ILE A 95 -10.10 2.79 -5.31
CA ILE A 95 -11.51 3.17 -5.16
C ILE A 95 -11.92 3.90 -6.43
N ALA A 96 -12.88 3.33 -7.16
CA ALA A 96 -13.43 3.94 -8.36
C ALA A 96 -14.94 4.15 -8.21
N TRP A 97 -15.41 5.36 -8.47
CA TRP A 97 -16.83 5.66 -8.63
C TRP A 97 -17.19 5.75 -10.12
N LYS A 98 -18.32 5.17 -10.50
CA LYS A 98 -18.93 5.38 -11.82
C LYS A 98 -20.09 6.36 -11.67
N PRO A 99 -20.18 7.43 -12.49
CA PRO A 99 -21.31 8.34 -12.44
C PRO A 99 -22.62 7.59 -12.74
N GLY A 100 -23.63 7.80 -11.88
CA GLY A 100 -24.94 7.19 -12.04
C GLY A 100 -25.78 7.90 -13.10
N ALA A 101 -26.70 7.18 -13.75
CA ALA A 101 -27.58 7.75 -14.79
C ALA A 101 -28.49 8.87 -14.27
N SER A 102 -28.77 8.90 -12.96
CA SER A 102 -29.56 9.94 -12.29
C SER A 102 -28.72 11.12 -11.80
N GLN A 103 -27.42 11.18 -12.10
CA GLN A 103 -26.57 12.29 -11.69
C GLN A 103 -27.02 13.57 -12.40
N PRO A 104 -27.42 14.63 -11.66
CA PRO A 104 -27.82 15.88 -12.27
C PRO A 104 -26.63 16.45 -13.02
N ARG A 105 -26.81 16.68 -14.33
CA ARG A 105 -25.81 17.39 -15.13
C ARG A 105 -25.74 18.84 -14.67
N PRO A 106 -24.54 19.40 -14.46
CA PRO A 106 -24.41 20.83 -14.17
C PRO A 106 -25.12 21.64 -15.26
N LEU A 107 -25.95 22.58 -14.84
CA LEU A 107 -26.56 23.56 -15.75
C LEU A 107 -25.49 24.50 -16.32
N GLU A 108 -25.77 25.08 -17.48
CA GLU A 108 -24.84 26.01 -18.12
C GLU A 108 -24.53 27.22 -17.21
N ARG A 109 -23.25 27.64 -17.19
CA ARG A 109 -22.83 28.79 -16.40
C ARG A 109 -23.61 30.04 -16.84
N GLY A 110 -24.30 30.67 -15.89
CA GLY A 110 -25.12 31.87 -16.13
C GLY A 110 -26.63 31.63 -16.15
N SER A 111 -27.11 30.39 -16.04
CA SER A 111 -28.54 30.06 -15.99
C SER A 111 -29.20 30.28 -14.62
N GLY A 112 -28.55 31.03 -13.72
CA GLY A 112 -29.09 31.34 -12.40
C GLY A 112 -30.12 32.46 -12.49
N THR A 113 -31.40 32.11 -12.60
CA THR A 113 -32.50 33.08 -12.72
C THR A 113 -32.80 33.82 -11.42
N VAL A 114 -32.25 33.36 -10.29
CA VAL A 114 -32.54 33.89 -8.95
C VAL A 114 -31.24 34.16 -8.19
N SER A 115 -31.17 35.34 -7.58
CA SER A 115 -30.10 35.71 -6.66
C SER A 115 -30.21 34.88 -5.38
N LEU A 116 -29.08 34.38 -4.86
CA LEU A 116 -29.02 33.63 -3.59
C LEU A 116 -29.62 34.39 -2.39
N LYS A 117 -29.76 35.72 -2.48
CA LYS A 117 -30.36 36.57 -1.44
C LYS A 117 -31.89 36.42 -1.35
N ASP A 118 -32.56 36.06 -2.44
CA ASP A 118 -34.03 35.95 -2.52
C ASP A 118 -34.54 34.50 -2.36
N LEU A 119 -33.68 33.54 -2.00
CA LEU A 119 -34.08 32.14 -1.84
C LEU A 119 -35.14 31.94 -0.74
N GLY A 120 -35.16 32.79 0.29
CA GLY A 120 -36.13 32.69 1.38
C GLY A 120 -37.59 32.95 0.96
N SER A 121 -37.82 33.84 -0.02
CA SER A 121 -39.18 34.15 -0.51
C SER A 121 -39.69 33.12 -1.50
N VAL A 122 -38.80 32.47 -2.26
CA VAL A 122 -39.15 31.45 -3.26
C VAL A 122 -39.44 30.09 -2.63
N ILE A 123 -38.74 29.73 -1.54
CA ILE A 123 -38.93 28.44 -0.86
C ILE A 123 -40.11 28.48 0.12
N GLY A 124 -40.46 29.67 0.66
CA GLY A 124 -41.55 29.85 1.62
C GLY A 124 -42.96 30.06 1.02
N GLY A 125 -43.09 30.15 -0.31
CA GLY A 125 -44.37 30.40 -1.00
C GLY A 125 -45.14 29.15 -1.42
N ALA A 126 -44.67 27.95 -1.07
CA ALA A 126 -45.34 26.69 -1.36
C ALA A 126 -45.84 26.04 -0.06
N SER A 127 -46.91 26.62 0.51
CA SER A 127 -47.83 25.96 1.42
C SER A 127 -49.26 26.35 1.08
#